data_AF-A0A8T6WR11-F1
#
_entry.id   AF-A0A8T6WR11-F1
#
_cell.length_a   1.000
_cell.length_b   1.000
_cell.length_c   1.000
_cell.angle_alpha   90.00
_cell.angle_beta   90.00
_cell.angle_gamma   90.00
#
_symmetry.space_group_name_H-M   'P 1'
#
loop_
_entity.id
_entity.type
_entity.pdbx_description
1 polymer ?
#
loop_
_entity_poly.entity_id
_entity_poly.type
_entity_poly.pdbx_seq_one_letter_code
_entity_poly.pdbx_strand_id
1 'polypeptide(L)' 'MFDIEAYDKWFKQAKHTLQSAKRDMDENDFDWACFKAQQSAEYGVKALLYGIGIEAWGHSIT' A
#
# COMPACT_ATOMS: atom_id res chain seq x y z
N MET A 1 1.33 -17.23 -14.49
CA MET A 1 0.77 -16.08 -15.22
C MET A 1 0.52 -14.99 -14.20
N PHE A 2 0.85 -13.73 -14.50
CA PHE A 2 0.66 -12.63 -13.55
C PHE A 2 -0.79 -12.17 -13.55
N ASP A 3 -1.41 -12.05 -12.36
CA ASP A 3 -2.77 -11.53 -12.19
C ASP A 3 -2.75 -9.99 -12.13
N ILE A 4 -3.02 -9.38 -13.28
CA ILE A 4 -3.01 -7.91 -13.44
C ILE A 4 -4.15 -7.26 -12.66
N GLU A 5 -5.32 -7.89 -12.59
CA GLU A 5 -6.48 -7.31 -11.91
C GLU A 5 -6.26 -7.25 -10.40
N ALA A 6 -5.74 -8.34 -9.83
CA ALA A 6 -5.39 -8.39 -8.42
C ALA A 6 -4.28 -7.39 -8.08
N TYR A 7 -3.22 -7.32 -8.90
CA TYR A 7 -2.16 -6.33 -8.73
C TYR A 7 -2.72 -4.90 -8.76
N ASP A 8 -3.49 -4.55 -9.80
CA ASP A 8 -3.97 -3.19 -10.00
C ASP A 8 -4.88 -2.71 -8.86
N LYS A 9 -5.72 -3.61 -8.33
CA LYS A 9 -6.59 -3.31 -7.19
C LYS A 9 -5.78 -2.82 -5.98
N TRP A 10 -4.78 -3.59 -5.57
CA TRP A 10 -3.96 -3.26 -4.41
C TRP A 10 -2.98 -2.11 -4.70
N PHE A 11 -2.42 -2.06 -5.91
CA PHE A 11 -1.45 -1.01 -6.27
C PHE A 11 -2.11 0.37 -6.41
N LYS A 12 -3.36 0.45 -6.87
CA LYS A 12 -4.16 1.69 -6.83
C LYS A 12 -4.37 2.16 -5.40
N GLN A 13 -4.68 1.25 -4.47
CA GLN A 13 -4.80 1.57 -3.05
C GLN A 13 -3.48 2.08 -2.46
N ALA A 14 -2.36 1.42 -2.77
CA ALA A 14 -1.02 1.85 -2.34
C ALA A 14 -0.73 3.31 -2.77
N LYS A 15 -0.99 3.63 -4.04
CA LYS A 15 -0.79 4.99 -4.59
C LYS A 15 -1.70 6.03 -3.95
N HIS A 16 -2.98 5.71 -3.78
CA HIS A 16 -3.93 6.61 -3.13
C HIS A 16 -3.55 6.88 -1.66
N THR A 17 -3.17 5.84 -0.92
CA THR A 17 -2.72 5.97 0.47
C THR A 17 -1.43 6.78 0.57
N LEU A 18 -0.48 6.64 -0.35
CA LEU A 18 0.73 7.48 -0.39
C LEU A 18 0.40 8.95 -0.63
N GLN A 19 -0.54 9.24 -1.54
CA GLN A 19 -1.00 10.61 -1.77
C GLN A 19 -1.67 11.20 -0.53
N SER A 20 -2.44 10.40 0.22
CA SER A 20 -2.98 10.84 1.51
C SER A 20 -1.88 11.09 2.55
N ALA A 21 -0.88 10.20 2.66
CA ALA A 21 0.22 10.37 3.60
C ALA A 21 1.01 11.67 3.35
N LYS A 22 1.16 12.04 2.08
CA LYS A 22 1.78 13.33 1.68
C LYS A 22 0.94 14.52 2.12
N ARG A 23 -0.39 14.47 2.00
CA ARG A 23 -1.27 15.54 2.49
C ARG A 23 -1.18 15.68 4.02
N ASP A 24 -1.19 14.57 4.75
CA ASP A 24 -1.04 14.60 6.22
C ASP A 24 0.30 15.24 6.61
N MET A 25 1.38 14.92 5.88
CA MET A 25 2.69 15.53 6.08
C MET A 25 2.66 17.05 5.84
N ASP A 26 1.99 17.51 4.78
CA ASP A 26 1.84 18.93 4.45
C ASP A 26 0.99 19.68 5.50
N GLU A 27 0.05 18.98 6.16
CA GLU A 27 -0.81 19.49 7.23
C GLU A 27 -0.17 19.41 8.63
N ASN A 28 1.05 18.86 8.74
CA ASN A 28 1.78 18.58 9.99
C ASN A 28 1.19 17.47 10.87
N ASP A 29 0.31 16.63 10.31
CA ASP A 29 -0.22 15.41 10.95
C ASP A 29 0.77 14.24 10.75
N PHE A 30 1.96 14.37 11.36
CA PHE A 30 3.10 13.48 11.09
C PHE A 30 2.89 12.02 11.53
N ASP A 31 2.14 11.78 12.59
CA ASP A 31 1.77 10.44 13.05
C ASP A 31 0.90 9.72 12.00
N TRP A 32 -0.10 10.43 11.46
CA TRP A 32 -0.93 9.93 10.35
C TRP A 32 -0.14 9.75 9.06
N ALA A 33 0.77 10.67 8.74
CA ALA A 33 1.66 10.54 7.60
C ALA A 33 2.50 9.25 7.68
N CYS A 34 3.11 8.98 8.84
CA CYS A 34 3.87 7.75 9.08
C CYS A 34 3.02 6.49 9.01
N PHE A 35 1.84 6.49 9.64
CA PHE A 35 0.90 5.37 9.60
C PHE A 35 0.48 5.04 8.15
N LYS A 36 0.06 6.06 7.38
CA LYS A 36 -0.36 5.87 5.99
C LYS A 36 0.82 5.51 5.08
N ALA A 37 2.04 5.98 5.37
CA ALA A 37 3.23 5.56 4.63
C ALA A 37 3.50 4.05 4.80
N GLN A 38 3.40 3.52 6.03
CA GLN A 38 3.50 2.08 6.27
C GLN A 38 2.39 1.32 5.54
N GLN A 39 1.14 1.78 5.61
CA GLN A 39 0.02 1.13 4.92
C GLN A 39 0.19 1.14 3.39
N SER A 40 0.71 2.22 2.81
CA SER A 40 1.01 2.29 1.39
C SER A 40 2.04 1.24 0.97
N ALA A 41 3.10 1.07 1.77
CA ALA A 41 4.11 0.05 1.54
C ALA A 41 3.52 -1.38 1.67
N GLU A 42 2.70 -1.63 2.69
CA GLU A 42 1.97 -2.89 2.85
C GLU A 42 1.13 -3.22 1.62
N TYR A 43 0.32 -2.28 1.13
CA TYR A 43 -0.51 -2.48 -0.07
C TYR A 43 0.33 -2.70 -1.33
N GLY A 44 1.47 -2.04 -1.46
CA GLY A 44 2.40 -2.22 -2.58
C GLY A 44 2.97 -3.65 -2.61
N VAL A 45 3.41 -4.17 -1.47
CA VAL A 45 3.90 -5.55 -1.37
C VAL A 45 2.77 -6.55 -1.60
N LYS A 46 1.58 -6.32 -1.02
CA LYS A 46 0.39 -7.16 -1.28
C LYS A 46 0.02 -7.19 -2.76
N ALA A 47 0.10 -6.06 -3.46
CA ALA A 47 -0.15 -6.01 -4.90
C ALA A 47 0.78 -6.96 -5.66
N LEU A 48 2.08 -6.93 -5.36
CA LEU A 48 3.05 -7.83 -5.98
C LEU A 48 2.74 -9.29 -5.67
N LEU A 49 2.52 -9.62 -4.39
CA LEU A 49 2.26 -10.99 -3.93
C LEU A 49 1.01 -11.57 -4.61
N TYR A 50 -0.11 -10.84 -4.57
CA TYR A 50 -1.32 -11.27 -5.26
C TYR A 50 -1.14 -11.37 -6.77
N GLY A 51 -0.41 -10.42 -7.38
CA GLY A 51 -0.09 -10.46 -8.81
C GLY A 51 0.70 -11.70 -9.22
N ILE A 52 1.56 -12.23 -8.35
CA ILE A 52 2.29 -13.49 -8.61
C ILE A 52 1.57 -14.74 -8.07
N GLY A 53 0.33 -14.61 -7.60
CA GLY A 53 -0.51 -15.72 -7.13
C GLY A 53 -0.22 -16.18 -5.69
N ILE A 54 0.40 -15.34 -4.86
CA ILE A 54 0.64 -15.59 -3.45
C ILE A 54 -0.35 -14.78 -2.60
N GLU A 55 -1.09 -15.46 -1.74
CA GLU A 55 -1.95 -14.78 -0.78
C GLU A 55 -1.13 -14.08 0.31
N ALA A 56 -1.51 -12.85 0.65
CA ALA A 56 -0.80 -12.03 1.63
C ALA A 56 -1.70 -11.68 2.81
N TRP A 57 -1.22 -11.95 4.03
CA TRP A 57 -1.96 -11.78 5.29
C TRP A 57 -1.14 -10.96 6.29
N GLY A 58 -1.81 -10.36 7.27
CA GLY A 58 -1.16 -9.53 8.31
C GLY A 58 -0.74 -8.15 7.82
N HIS A 59 0.09 -7.49 8.65
CA HIS A 59 0.51 -6.08 8.51
C HIS A 59 2.04 -5.88 8.57
N SER A 60 2.78 -6.95 8.89
CA SER A 60 4.24 -6.92 8.76
C SER A 60 4.61 -6.88 7.29
N ILE A 61 5.51 -5.97 6.92
CA ILE A 61 6.04 -5.87 5.55
C ILE A 61 7.19 -6.87 5.35
N THR A 62 7.88 -7.23 6.43
CA THR A 62 8.91 -8.29 6.49
C THR A 62 8.26 -9.65 6.71
#